data_AF-A0A0C2W0F8-F1
#
_entry.id   AF-A0A0C2W0F8-F1
#
_cell.length_a   1.000
_cell.length_b   1.000
_cell.length_c   1.000
_cell.angle_alpha   90.00
_cell.angle_beta   90.00
_cell.angle_gamma   90.00
#
_symmetry.space_group_name_H-M   'P 1'
#
loop_
_entity.id
_entity.type
_entity.pdbx_description
1 polymer ?
#
loop_
_entity_poly.entity_id
_entity_poly.type
_entity_poly.pdbx_seq_one_letter_code
_entity_poly.pdbx_strand_id
1 'polypeptide(L)'
;MATPSTEIQRSKGLSILSLDAGGPRGISQLEILKHIMDKLAEDTDNDVPQTIKRPCEVFAMIGGTGTGGLIAILLAVLKMTASEALETFTDLVNKLFKDVDHNPIKQTEKLKQVIDDILAKRQVPLDTKLVPPAGTPPACRLCIFVVDKKNTGSPIILTNYVDRGAPPTNLTIAEAMLATCASPPMFSPAKIIKDY
;
A
#
# COMPACT_ATOMS: atom_id res chain seq x y z
N MET A 1 30.87 -16.07 -42.29
CA MET A 1 30.97 -14.87 -41.46
C MET A 1 29.60 -14.59 -40.90
N ALA A 2 29.37 -14.88 -39.62
CA ALA A 2 28.09 -14.69 -38.96
C ALA A 2 27.97 -13.24 -38.49
N THR A 3 26.90 -12.55 -38.87
CA THR A 3 26.51 -11.25 -38.32
C THR A 3 26.06 -11.42 -36.88
N PRO A 4 26.47 -10.55 -35.95
CA PRO A 4 26.01 -10.61 -34.58
C PRO A 4 24.52 -10.27 -34.54
N SER A 5 23.75 -11.16 -33.92
CA SER A 5 22.35 -11.00 -33.59
C SER A 5 22.14 -9.68 -32.86
N THR A 6 21.30 -8.81 -33.40
CA THR A 6 20.72 -7.65 -32.73
C THR A 6 20.10 -8.11 -31.41
N GLU A 7 20.79 -7.87 -30.32
CA GLU A 7 20.23 -7.93 -28.97
C GLU A 7 19.10 -6.90 -28.94
N ILE A 8 17.85 -7.38 -28.93
CA ILE A 8 16.69 -6.53 -28.72
C ILE A 8 16.85 -5.99 -27.30
N GLN A 9 17.35 -4.76 -27.20
CA GLN A 9 17.37 -4.00 -25.96
C GLN A 9 15.91 -3.79 -25.55
N ARG A 10 15.35 -4.74 -24.79
CA ARG A 10 14.01 -4.64 -24.24
C ARG A 10 13.98 -3.37 -23.38
N SER A 11 13.26 -2.35 -23.85
CA SER A 11 12.96 -1.18 -23.02
C SER A 11 12.38 -1.70 -21.70
N LYS A 12 12.92 -1.28 -20.55
CA LYS A 12 12.39 -1.65 -19.23
C LYS A 12 10.90 -1.29 -19.21
N GLY A 13 10.04 -2.31 -19.25
CA GLY A 13 8.59 -2.12 -19.22
C GLY A 13 8.15 -1.55 -17.88
N LEU A 14 6.99 -0.89 -17.85
CA LEU A 14 6.40 -0.42 -16.62
C LEU A 14 5.73 -1.61 -15.90
N SER A 15 6.17 -1.92 -14.69
CA SER A 15 5.56 -2.96 -13.85
C SER A 15 4.65 -2.33 -12.81
N ILE A 16 3.40 -2.80 -12.74
CA ILE A 16 2.36 -2.29 -11.84
C ILE A 16 1.81 -3.45 -11.01
N LEU A 17 1.67 -3.25 -9.71
CA LEU A 17 1.00 -4.17 -8.79
C LEU A 17 -0.37 -3.60 -8.37
N SER A 18 -1.42 -4.39 -8.54
CA SER A 18 -2.78 -4.04 -8.08
C SER A 18 -3.25 -5.04 -7.03
N LEU A 19 -3.81 -4.54 -5.94
CA LEU A 19 -4.24 -5.32 -4.79
C LEU A 19 -5.71 -5.09 -4.47
N ASP A 20 -6.47 -6.18 -4.43
CA ASP A 20 -7.91 -6.13 -4.26
C ASP A 20 -8.31 -6.06 -2.78
N ALA A 21 -9.49 -5.50 -2.52
CA ALA A 21 -10.14 -5.59 -1.22
C ALA A 21 -10.54 -7.04 -0.94
N GLY A 22 -10.39 -7.48 0.32
CA GLY A 22 -10.74 -8.87 0.65
C GLY A 22 -10.85 -9.17 2.13
N GLY A 23 -10.63 -8.19 3.02
CA GLY A 23 -10.55 -8.44 4.45
C GLY A 23 -9.36 -9.37 4.75
N PRO A 24 -9.53 -10.39 5.59
CA PRO A 24 -8.49 -11.39 5.90
C PRO A 24 -7.87 -12.08 4.68
N ARG A 25 -8.60 -12.18 3.57
CA ARG A 25 -8.11 -12.83 2.33
C ARG A 25 -6.92 -12.11 1.69
N GLY A 26 -6.61 -10.88 2.10
CA GLY A 26 -5.37 -10.19 1.71
C GLY A 26 -4.09 -10.98 2.05
N ILE A 27 -4.14 -11.88 3.04
CA ILE A 27 -3.03 -12.80 3.36
C ILE A 27 -2.65 -13.65 2.14
N SER A 28 -3.64 -14.16 1.40
CA SER A 28 -3.37 -14.96 0.20
C SER A 28 -2.67 -14.15 -0.90
N GLN A 29 -3.04 -12.88 -1.09
CA GLN A 29 -2.39 -11.99 -2.05
C GLN A 29 -0.92 -11.74 -1.65
N LEU A 30 -0.66 -11.58 -0.35
CA LEU A 30 0.70 -11.37 0.17
C LEU A 30 1.57 -12.62 0.10
N GLU A 31 1.02 -13.82 0.32
CA GLU A 31 1.73 -15.08 0.13
C GLU A 31 2.16 -15.27 -1.33
N ILE A 32 1.24 -15.00 -2.27
CA ILE A 32 1.55 -15.05 -3.71
C ILE A 32 2.64 -14.03 -4.05
N LEU A 33 2.51 -12.80 -3.55
CA LEU A 33 3.51 -11.75 -3.79
C LEU A 33 4.87 -12.12 -3.19
N LYS A 34 4.90 -12.67 -1.97
CA LYS A 34 6.14 -13.14 -1.32
C LYS A 34 6.83 -14.17 -2.20
N HIS A 35 6.10 -15.19 -2.67
CA HIS A 35 6.67 -16.21 -3.56
C HIS A 35 7.22 -15.63 -4.87
N ILE A 36 6.54 -14.65 -5.46
CA ILE A 36 7.03 -13.94 -6.65
C ILE A 36 8.33 -13.18 -6.33
N MET A 37 8.36 -12.44 -5.22
CA MET A 37 9.52 -11.64 -4.82
C MET A 37 10.73 -12.49 -4.45
N ASP A 38 10.52 -13.63 -3.78
CA ASP A 38 11.57 -14.61 -3.45
C ASP A 38 12.21 -15.15 -4.73
N LYS A 39 11.41 -15.55 -5.73
CA LYS A 39 11.91 -15.99 -7.04
C LYS A 39 12.70 -14.90 -7.79
N LEU A 40 12.23 -13.65 -7.73
CA LEU A 40 12.93 -12.52 -8.35
C LEU A 40 14.27 -12.19 -7.67
N ALA A 41 14.46 -12.61 -6.41
CA ALA A 41 15.75 -12.50 -5.73
C ALA A 41 16.69 -13.61 -6.19
N GLU A 42 16.19 -14.83 -6.37
CA GLU A 42 16.94 -15.99 -6.87
C GLU A 42 17.42 -15.83 -8.31
N ASP A 43 16.60 -15.23 -9.19
CA ASP A 43 16.91 -15.04 -10.62
C ASP A 43 17.95 -13.92 -10.89
N THR A 44 18.52 -13.28 -9.86
CA THR A 44 19.53 -12.24 -10.03
C THR A 44 20.90 -12.89 -10.17
N ASP A 45 21.65 -12.54 -11.23
CA ASP A 45 22.96 -13.11 -11.60
C ASP A 45 23.86 -13.42 -10.40
N ASN A 46 24.50 -14.60 -10.41
CA ASN A 46 25.29 -15.15 -9.31
C ASN A 46 26.47 -14.26 -8.83
N ASP A 47 26.83 -13.23 -9.60
CA ASP A 47 27.89 -12.27 -9.28
C ASP A 47 27.41 -11.06 -8.46
N VAL A 48 26.10 -10.89 -8.25
CA VAL A 48 25.54 -9.84 -7.39
C VAL A 48 25.04 -10.48 -6.09
N PRO A 49 25.44 -9.98 -4.90
CA PRO A 49 24.92 -10.48 -3.64
C PRO A 49 23.39 -10.50 -3.67
N GLN A 50 22.77 -11.61 -3.23
CA GLN A 50 21.31 -11.69 -3.13
C GLN A 50 20.81 -10.56 -2.23
N THR A 51 20.23 -9.55 -2.86
CA THR A 51 19.63 -8.41 -2.18
C THR A 51 18.14 -8.69 -2.06
N ILE A 52 17.63 -8.67 -0.83
CA ILE A 52 16.19 -8.78 -0.59
C ILE A 52 15.52 -7.59 -1.27
N LYS A 53 14.83 -7.84 -2.39
CA LYS A 53 14.13 -6.80 -3.15
C LYS A 53 12.83 -6.44 -2.45
N ARG A 54 12.61 -5.15 -2.26
CA ARG A 54 11.31 -4.63 -1.83
C ARG A 54 10.38 -4.51 -3.04
N PRO A 55 9.07 -4.74 -2.89
CA PRO A 55 8.13 -4.50 -3.99
C PRO A 55 8.22 -3.07 -4.55
N CYS A 56 8.50 -2.05 -3.73
CA CYS A 56 8.71 -0.68 -4.21
C CYS A 56 9.98 -0.46 -5.05
N GLU A 57 10.89 -1.43 -5.13
CA GLU A 57 12.09 -1.39 -5.99
C GLU A 57 11.85 -2.11 -7.32
N VAL A 58 10.82 -2.96 -7.39
CA VAL A 58 10.44 -3.77 -8.56
C VAL A 58 9.30 -3.13 -9.35
N PHE A 59 8.29 -2.63 -8.65
CA PHE A 59 7.09 -2.05 -9.25
C PHE A 59 7.21 -0.52 -9.32
N ALA A 60 6.90 0.05 -10.49
CA ALA A 60 6.83 1.49 -10.66
C ALA A 60 5.59 2.09 -9.98
N MET A 61 4.56 1.28 -9.78
CA MET A 61 3.34 1.67 -9.08
C MET A 61 2.73 0.48 -8.33
N ILE A 62 2.23 0.74 -7.12
CA ILE A 62 1.42 -0.19 -6.35
C ILE A 62 0.11 0.51 -6.01
N GLY A 63 -1.00 -0.14 -6.31
CA GLY A 63 -2.32 0.39 -6.01
C GLY A 63 -3.24 -0.64 -5.37
N GLY A 64 -4.34 -0.16 -4.81
CA GLY A 64 -5.35 -1.06 -4.25
C GLY A 64 -6.55 -0.36 -3.65
N THR A 65 -7.50 -1.17 -3.19
CA THR A 65 -8.74 -0.72 -2.55
C THR A 65 -8.97 -1.52 -1.27
N GLY A 66 -9.70 -0.98 -0.29
CA GLY A 66 -9.98 -1.73 0.94
C GLY A 66 -8.69 -2.10 1.70
N THR A 67 -8.62 -3.37 2.12
CA THR A 67 -7.40 -3.98 2.65
C THR A 67 -6.26 -4.04 1.64
N GLY A 68 -6.53 -4.11 0.34
CA GLY A 68 -5.50 -4.05 -0.71
C GLY A 68 -4.81 -2.67 -0.75
N GLY A 69 -5.57 -1.59 -0.53
CA GLY A 69 -5.01 -0.24 -0.39
C GLY A 69 -4.12 -0.12 0.85
N LEU A 70 -4.51 -0.74 1.97
CA LEU A 70 -3.67 -0.80 3.17
C LEU A 70 -2.35 -1.53 2.87
N ILE A 71 -2.42 -2.70 2.23
CA ILE A 71 -1.22 -3.47 1.84
C ILE A 71 -0.35 -2.64 0.88
N ALA A 72 -0.95 -1.91 -0.06
CA ALA A 72 -0.21 -1.01 -0.95
C ALA A 72 0.58 0.06 -0.17
N ILE A 73 0.05 0.61 0.94
CA ILE A 73 0.78 1.53 1.82
C ILE A 73 1.96 0.84 2.49
N LEU A 74 1.77 -0.38 3.03
CA LEU A 74 2.85 -1.14 3.66
C LEU A 74 4.03 -1.33 2.70
N LEU A 75 3.72 -1.64 1.44
CA LEU A 75 4.71 -1.95 0.41
C LEU A 75 5.35 -0.71 -0.22
N ALA A 76 4.56 0.29 -0.62
CA ALA A 76 5.05 1.44 -1.39
C ALA A 76 5.55 2.60 -0.50
N VAL A 77 4.90 2.83 0.64
CA VAL A 77 5.17 3.99 1.50
C VAL A 77 6.04 3.60 2.67
N LEU A 78 5.68 2.54 3.39
CA LEU A 78 6.48 2.02 4.51
C LEU A 78 7.65 1.14 4.03
N LYS A 79 7.76 0.91 2.71
CA LYS A 79 8.86 0.20 2.05
C LYS A 79 9.14 -1.17 2.68
N MET A 80 8.08 -1.87 3.10
CA MET A 80 8.20 -3.21 3.64
C MET A 80 8.53 -4.20 2.53
N THR A 81 9.32 -5.21 2.87
CA THR A 81 9.43 -6.43 2.07
C THR A 81 8.09 -7.16 2.04
N ALA A 82 7.89 -8.09 1.09
CA ALA A 82 6.66 -8.88 1.03
C ALA A 82 6.44 -9.71 2.31
N SER A 83 7.51 -10.27 2.88
CA SER A 83 7.47 -11.02 4.14
C SER A 83 7.08 -10.15 5.33
N GLU A 84 7.67 -8.97 5.46
CA GLU A 84 7.31 -8.01 6.52
C GLU A 84 5.87 -7.53 6.41
N ALA A 85 5.39 -7.27 5.18
CA ALA A 85 4.00 -6.88 4.95
C ALA A 85 3.03 -8.02 5.26
N LEU A 86 3.38 -9.26 4.92
CA LEU A 86 2.62 -10.47 5.27
C LEU A 86 2.49 -10.64 6.79
N GLU A 87 3.58 -10.55 7.54
CA GLU A 87 3.56 -10.63 9.00
C GLU A 87 2.71 -9.49 9.61
N THR A 88 2.99 -8.25 9.20
CA THR A 88 2.27 -7.07 9.68
C THR A 88 0.76 -7.16 9.40
N PHE A 89 0.38 -7.59 8.19
CA PHE A 89 -1.02 -7.73 7.81
C PHE A 89 -1.70 -8.90 8.52
N THR A 90 -1.01 -10.02 8.73
CA THR A 90 -1.53 -11.17 9.50
C THR A 90 -1.81 -10.78 10.95
N ASP A 91 -0.92 -10.03 11.58
CA ASP A 91 -1.12 -9.47 12.92
C ASP A 91 -2.33 -8.53 12.97
N LEU A 92 -2.46 -7.63 12.00
CA LEU A 92 -3.62 -6.75 11.89
C LEU A 92 -4.91 -7.55 11.72
N VAL A 93 -4.90 -8.58 10.87
CA VAL A 93 -6.05 -9.46 10.67
C VAL A 93 -6.45 -10.16 11.96
N ASN A 94 -5.46 -10.68 12.70
CA ASN A 94 -5.68 -11.32 13.99
C ASN A 94 -6.29 -10.35 15.00
N LYS A 95 -5.77 -9.12 15.09
CA LYS A 95 -6.29 -8.10 16.00
C LYS A 95 -7.69 -7.64 15.63
N LEU A 96 -8.03 -7.53 14.34
CA LEU A 96 -9.30 -6.93 13.91
C LEU A 96 -10.43 -7.94 13.68
N PHE A 97 -10.12 -9.13 13.18
CA PHE A 97 -11.13 -10.07 12.67
C PHE A 97 -11.34 -11.32 13.53
N LYS A 98 -10.51 -11.56 14.57
CA LYS A 98 -10.78 -12.64 15.55
C LYS A 98 -11.95 -12.28 16.45
N ASP A 99 -11.89 -11.11 17.08
CA ASP A 99 -12.93 -10.60 17.99
C ASP A 99 -13.49 -9.28 17.43
N VAL A 100 -14.38 -9.40 16.44
CA VAL A 100 -15.01 -8.26 15.78
C VAL A 100 -16.02 -7.60 16.73
N ASP A 101 -15.88 -6.31 16.98
CA ASP A 101 -16.93 -5.54 17.64
C ASP A 101 -18.04 -5.22 16.62
N HIS A 102 -19.28 -5.59 16.93
CA HIS A 102 -20.43 -5.33 16.06
C HIS A 102 -20.82 -3.84 16.01
N ASN A 103 -20.26 -3.01 16.90
CA ASN A 103 -20.39 -1.56 16.83
C ASN A 103 -19.32 -0.98 15.87
N PRO A 104 -19.72 -0.39 14.72
CA PRO A 104 -18.77 0.11 13.72
C PRO A 104 -17.90 1.27 14.22
N ILE A 105 -18.31 1.98 15.28
CA ILE A 105 -17.50 3.05 15.88
C ILE A 105 -16.34 2.43 16.64
N LYS A 106 -16.62 1.48 17.53
CA LYS A 106 -15.61 0.78 18.33
C LYS A 106 -14.65 -0.01 17.45
N GLN A 107 -15.17 -0.66 16.41
CA GLN A 107 -14.36 -1.40 15.46
C GLN A 107 -13.41 -0.47 14.65
N THR A 108 -13.84 0.75 14.33
CA THR A 108 -12.97 1.78 13.73
C THR A 108 -11.92 2.29 14.72
N GLU A 109 -12.25 2.48 16.00
CA GLU A 109 -11.27 2.85 17.04
C GLU A 109 -10.21 1.76 17.20
N LYS A 110 -10.62 0.49 17.18
CA LYS A 110 -9.72 -0.66 17.18
C LYS A 110 -8.78 -0.64 15.97
N LEU A 111 -9.31 -0.39 14.77
CA LEU A 111 -8.50 -0.23 13.54
C LEU A 111 -7.48 0.91 13.68
N LYS A 112 -7.90 2.07 14.21
CA LYS A 112 -7.01 3.21 14.44
C LYS A 112 -5.85 2.83 15.37
N GLN A 113 -6.14 2.18 16.50
CA GLN A 113 -5.10 1.74 17.44
C GLN A 113 -4.10 0.78 16.77
N VAL A 114 -4.58 -0.17 15.96
CA VAL A 114 -3.69 -1.09 15.23
C VAL A 114 -2.82 -0.35 14.21
N ILE A 115 -3.36 0.66 13.52
CA ILE A 115 -2.58 1.51 12.61
C ILE A 115 -1.49 2.28 13.37
N ASP A 116 -1.84 2.88 14.52
CA ASP A 116 -0.89 3.62 15.35
C ASP A 116 0.25 2.71 15.84
N ASP A 117 -0.07 1.46 16.25
CA ASP A 117 0.92 0.45 16.63
C ASP A 117 1.87 0.11 15.45
N ILE A 118 1.34 -0.04 14.23
CA ILE A 118 2.14 -0.35 13.04
C ILE A 118 3.13 0.78 12.75
N LEU A 119 2.66 2.03 12.78
CA LEU A 119 3.50 3.20 12.54
C LEU A 119 4.55 3.39 13.63
N ALA A 120 4.18 3.19 14.89
CA ALA A 120 5.11 3.25 16.02
C ALA A 120 6.23 2.18 15.91
N LYS A 121 5.88 0.93 15.58
CA LYS A 121 6.87 -0.15 15.34
C LYS A 121 7.85 0.19 14.20
N ARG A 122 7.41 0.99 13.23
CA ARG A 122 8.24 1.45 12.10
C ARG A 122 8.89 2.82 12.34
N GLN A 123 8.74 3.40 13.53
CA GLN A 123 9.30 4.70 13.89
C GLN A 123 8.80 5.82 12.94
N VAL A 124 7.54 5.71 12.50
CA VAL A 124 6.88 6.71 11.65
C VAL A 124 5.95 7.56 12.52
N PRO A 125 6.20 8.88 12.65
CA PRO A 125 5.31 9.79 13.37
C PRO A 125 3.89 9.82 12.77
N LEU A 126 2.87 9.93 13.63
CA LEU A 126 1.45 9.90 13.19
C LEU A 126 1.05 11.10 12.31
N ASP A 127 1.77 12.21 12.43
CA ASP A 127 1.59 13.43 11.63
C ASP A 127 2.34 13.38 10.29
N THR A 128 3.06 12.28 10.00
CA THR A 128 3.78 12.09 8.73
C THR A 128 2.80 12.13 7.56
N LYS A 129 3.04 13.08 6.65
CA LYS A 129 2.23 13.28 5.45
C LYS A 129 2.43 12.17 4.43
N LEU A 130 1.34 11.76 3.79
CA LEU A 130 1.35 10.76 2.72
C LEU A 130 2.15 11.26 1.50
N VAL A 131 2.02 12.55 1.19
CA VAL A 131 2.80 13.24 0.17
C VAL A 131 3.91 14.03 0.87
N PRO A 132 5.19 13.72 0.62
CA PRO A 132 6.30 14.46 1.23
C PRO A 132 6.30 15.94 0.79
N PRO A 133 6.53 16.90 1.70
CA PRO A 133 6.63 18.30 1.35
C PRO A 133 7.89 18.53 0.49
N ALA A 134 7.71 18.93 -0.77
CA ALA A 134 8.76 19.32 -1.71
C ALA A 134 9.84 18.25 -2.01
N GLY A 135 9.43 17.05 -2.43
CA GLY A 135 10.34 15.96 -2.84
C GLY A 135 10.32 15.63 -4.34
N THR A 136 11.42 15.02 -4.81
CA THR A 136 11.40 14.23 -6.05
C THR A 136 10.31 13.17 -5.98
N PRO A 137 9.60 12.88 -7.09
CA PRO A 137 8.60 11.82 -7.12
C PRO A 137 9.18 10.50 -6.58
N PRO A 138 8.41 9.74 -5.78
CA PRO A 138 8.90 8.47 -5.28
C PRO A 138 9.15 7.51 -6.45
N ALA A 139 10.18 6.66 -6.31
CA ALA A 139 10.50 5.64 -7.31
C ALA A 139 9.32 4.68 -7.56
N CYS A 140 8.56 4.40 -6.50
CA CYS A 140 7.30 3.66 -6.56
C CYS A 140 6.13 4.56 -6.19
N ARG A 141 5.19 4.72 -7.13
CA ARG A 141 3.97 5.50 -6.92
C ARG A 141 2.90 4.67 -6.22
N LEU A 142 2.17 5.30 -5.31
CA LEU A 142 0.99 4.75 -4.66
C LEU A 142 -0.28 5.27 -5.34
N CYS A 143 -1.29 4.41 -5.49
CA CYS A 143 -2.62 4.80 -5.95
C CYS A 143 -3.70 4.02 -5.18
N ILE A 144 -4.41 4.68 -4.26
CA ILE A 144 -5.47 4.06 -3.45
C ILE A 144 -6.82 4.67 -3.78
N PHE A 145 -7.81 3.82 -3.99
CA PHE A 145 -9.16 4.26 -4.31
C PHE A 145 -10.05 4.23 -3.08
N VAL A 146 -10.64 5.37 -2.76
CA VAL A 146 -11.65 5.53 -1.70
C VAL A 146 -12.87 6.26 -2.25
N VAL A 147 -13.99 6.21 -1.53
CA VAL A 147 -15.22 6.91 -1.92
C VAL A 147 -15.69 7.84 -0.81
N ASP A 148 -16.23 8.99 -1.19
CA ASP A 148 -16.91 9.87 -0.24
C ASP A 148 -18.29 9.27 0.06
N LYS A 149 -18.62 9.10 1.34
CA LYS A 149 -19.94 8.60 1.77
C LYS A 149 -21.09 9.42 1.18
N LYS A 150 -20.89 10.73 0.99
CA LYS A 150 -21.88 11.65 0.43
C LYS A 150 -21.86 11.72 -1.10
N ASN A 151 -20.80 11.22 -1.73
CA ASN A 151 -20.64 11.22 -3.19
C ASN A 151 -19.98 9.91 -3.66
N THR A 152 -20.78 8.84 -3.70
CA THR A 152 -20.32 7.51 -4.10
C THR A 152 -20.14 7.34 -5.62
N GLY A 153 -20.63 8.31 -6.41
CA GLY A 153 -20.53 8.28 -7.88
C GLY A 153 -19.15 8.68 -8.43
N SER A 154 -18.23 9.15 -7.59
CA SER A 154 -16.89 9.54 -8.01
C SER A 154 -15.84 9.07 -7.01
N PRO A 155 -14.88 8.21 -7.43
CA PRO A 155 -13.81 7.78 -6.54
C PRO A 155 -12.84 8.94 -6.29
N ILE A 156 -12.27 8.95 -5.09
CA ILE A 156 -11.14 9.78 -4.71
C ILE A 156 -9.90 8.89 -4.78
N ILE A 157 -8.86 9.37 -5.46
CA ILE A 157 -7.59 8.68 -5.58
C ILE A 157 -6.60 9.33 -4.62
N LEU A 158 -6.10 8.56 -3.65
CA LEU A 158 -5.04 8.99 -2.74
C LEU A 158 -3.69 8.53 -3.28
N THR A 159 -2.74 9.45 -3.36
CA THR A 159 -1.40 9.22 -3.91
C THR A 159 -0.31 9.63 -2.93
N ASN A 160 0.90 9.06 -3.07
CA ASN A 160 2.10 9.49 -2.33
C ASN A 160 2.96 10.51 -3.10
N TYR A 161 2.38 11.13 -4.13
CA TYR A 161 3.03 12.10 -5.00
C TYR A 161 2.05 13.22 -5.35
N VAL A 162 2.59 14.40 -5.65
CA VAL A 162 1.76 15.54 -6.07
C VAL A 162 1.11 15.23 -7.41
N ASP A 163 -0.22 15.12 -7.41
CA ASP A 163 -1.03 15.13 -8.62
C ASP A 163 -1.43 16.57 -8.92
N ARG A 164 -0.94 17.12 -10.05
CA ARG A 164 -1.22 18.50 -10.47
C ARG A 164 -2.67 18.70 -10.91
N GLY A 165 -3.38 17.62 -11.24
CA GLY A 165 -4.78 17.65 -11.65
C GLY A 165 -5.78 17.49 -10.48
N ALA A 166 -5.30 17.13 -9.29
CA ALA A 166 -6.13 16.89 -8.11
C ALA A 166 -5.94 18.00 -7.05
N PRO A 167 -6.95 18.25 -6.20
CA PRO A 167 -6.79 19.14 -5.06
C PRO A 167 -5.64 18.65 -4.16
N PRO A 168 -4.82 19.55 -3.60
CA PRO A 168 -3.76 19.17 -2.67
C PRO A 168 -4.36 18.47 -1.45
N THR A 169 -3.89 17.26 -1.17
CA THR A 169 -4.30 16.51 0.03
C THR A 169 -3.21 16.59 1.08
N ASN A 170 -3.53 17.16 2.24
CA ASN A 170 -2.63 17.24 3.39
C ASN A 170 -2.75 16.01 4.32
N LEU A 171 -3.10 14.87 3.74
CA LEU A 171 -3.46 13.65 4.43
C LEU A 171 -2.21 12.98 5.06
N THR A 172 -2.33 12.47 6.28
CA THR A 172 -1.28 11.65 6.89
C THR A 172 -1.31 10.21 6.37
N ILE A 173 -0.21 9.47 6.56
CA ILE A 173 -0.17 8.03 6.26
C ILE A 173 -1.24 7.29 7.08
N ALA A 174 -1.41 7.63 8.36
CA ALA A 174 -2.41 7.02 9.23
C ALA A 174 -3.84 7.24 8.72
N GLU A 175 -4.15 8.46 8.28
CA GLU A 175 -5.45 8.81 7.70
C GLU A 175 -5.71 8.05 6.39
N ALA A 176 -4.69 7.83 5.55
CA ALA A 176 -4.81 7.01 4.34
C ALA A 176 -5.14 5.55 4.67
N MET A 177 -4.41 4.97 5.63
CA MET A 177 -4.60 3.60 6.09
C MET A 177 -6.00 3.42 6.68
N LEU A 178 -6.49 4.41 7.43
CA LEU A 178 -7.84 4.40 7.98
C LEU A 178 -8.90 4.51 6.89
N ALA A 179 -8.75 5.46 5.97
CA ALA A 179 -9.74 5.74 4.93
C ALA A 179 -9.92 4.59 3.95
N THR A 180 -8.84 3.91 3.56
CA THR A 180 -8.94 2.74 2.67
C THR A 180 -9.63 1.56 3.34
N CYS A 181 -9.55 1.43 4.66
CA CYS A 181 -10.14 0.31 5.40
C CYS A 181 -11.55 0.60 5.94
N ALA A 182 -11.96 1.86 6.02
CA ALA A 182 -13.21 2.31 6.65
C ALA A 182 -14.47 2.00 5.81
N SER A 183 -14.69 0.72 5.49
CA SER A 183 -15.84 0.25 4.72
C SER A 183 -17.03 -0.11 5.63
N PRO A 184 -18.20 0.51 5.42
CA PRO A 184 -19.45 0.07 6.04
C PRO A 184 -19.85 -1.36 5.58
N PRO A 185 -20.63 -2.10 6.39
CA PRO A 185 -21.10 -1.74 7.73
C PRO A 185 -20.06 -1.99 8.83
N MET A 186 -18.94 -2.65 8.54
CA MET A 186 -17.97 -3.10 9.55
C MET A 186 -17.26 -1.95 10.25
N PHE A 187 -16.95 -0.88 9.51
CA PHE A 187 -16.26 0.29 10.02
C PHE A 187 -17.08 1.55 9.77
N SER A 188 -17.02 2.49 10.72
CA SER A 188 -17.50 3.85 10.51
C SER A 188 -16.65 4.58 9.48
N PRO A 189 -17.25 5.41 8.60
CA PRO A 189 -16.52 6.21 7.62
C PRO A 189 -15.43 7.06 8.28
N ALA A 190 -14.24 7.06 7.69
CA ALA A 190 -13.14 7.92 8.13
C ALA A 190 -13.50 9.39 7.88
N LYS A 191 -13.20 10.25 8.87
CA LYS A 191 -13.29 11.70 8.70
C LYS A 191 -11.93 12.20 8.22
N ILE A 192 -11.86 12.59 6.97
CA ILE A 192 -10.70 13.28 6.40
C ILE A 192 -11.07 14.76 6.27
N ILE A 193 -10.27 15.64 6.87
CA ILE A 193 -10.38 17.08 6.62
C ILE A 193 -9.83 17.32 5.22
N LYS A 194 -10.68 17.90 4.38
CA LYS A 194 -10.33 18.25 3.01
C LYS A 194 -9.77 19.68 3.04
N ASP A 195 -8.47 19.82 2.78
CA ASP A 195 -7.78 21.11 2.73
C ASP A 195 -7.90 21.72 1.32
N TYR A 196 -9.14 21.91 0.84
CA TYR A 196 -9.42 22.65 -0.39
C TYR A 196 -10.42 23.78 -0.15
#